data_AF-A0A9W8K8F8-F1
#
_entry.id   AF-A0A9W8K8F8-F1
#
_cell.length_a   1.000
_cell.length_b   1.000
_cell.length_c   1.000
_cell.angle_alpha   90.00
_cell.angle_beta   90.00
_cell.angle_gamma   90.00
#
_symmetry.space_group_name_H-M   'P 1'
#
loop_
_entity.id
_entity.type
_entity.pdbx_description
1 polymer ?
#
loop_
_entity_poly.entity_id
_entity_poly.type
_entity_poly.pdbx_seq_one_letter_code
_entity_poly.pdbx_strand_id
1 'polypeptide(L)'
;MLLSASFLSRAMTGQNYERPLIPTIAYQLTSAIPPVLSYIDQAILLDPFIFSKDLETQVSVLIIQPIISALREGGEAHGASWPNIIVVDGLDEYRDSTSQKRLLLALQKVAQIPLFPIRILISSRPEYHLIPPVRR
;
A
#
# COMPACT_ATOMS: atom_id res chain seq x y z
N MET A 1 18.61 1.95 4.18
CA MET A 1 17.84 3.21 4.19
C MET A 1 16.40 2.88 4.53
N LEU A 2 15.80 3.58 5.49
CA LEU A 2 14.39 3.46 5.83
C LEU A 2 13.60 4.30 4.83
N LEU A 3 12.63 3.71 4.14
CA LEU A 3 11.58 4.52 3.54
C LEU A 3 10.64 4.92 4.66
N SER A 4 10.61 6.21 4.99
CA SER A 4 9.43 6.76 5.62
C SER A 4 8.40 7.01 4.52
N ALA A 5 7.73 5.95 4.10
CA ALA A 5 6.44 6.10 3.45
C ALA A 5 5.43 6.33 4.58
N SER A 6 5.32 7.58 5.04
CA SER A 6 4.32 7.96 6.03
C SER A 6 2.96 7.94 5.34
N PHE A 7 2.19 6.87 5.51
CA PHE A 7 0.80 6.82 5.09
C PHE A 7 -0.05 7.60 6.11
N LEU A 8 -0.15 8.92 5.94
CA LEU A 8 -1.05 9.73 6.75
C LEU A 8 -2.46 9.64 6.17
N SER A 9 -3.25 8.65 6.58
CA SER A 9 -4.70 8.75 6.41
C SER A 9 -5.18 9.84 7.38
N ARG A 10 -5.34 11.06 6.88
CA ARG A 10 -6.23 12.03 7.52
C ARG A 10 -7.57 11.86 6.85
N ALA A 11 -8.49 11.15 7.50
CA ALA A 11 -9.91 11.32 7.23
C ALA A 11 -10.20 12.84 7.29
N MET A 12 -10.47 13.45 6.14
CA MET A 12 -11.10 14.77 6.17
C MET A 12 -12.47 14.53 6.79
N THR A 13 -12.65 15.09 7.98
CA THR A 13 -13.88 15.02 8.76
C THR A 13 -15.09 15.24 7.86
N GLY A 14 -15.91 14.20 7.70
CA GLY A 14 -17.28 14.34 7.19
C GLY A 14 -17.61 13.69 5.84
N GLN A 15 -16.70 13.00 5.14
CA GLN A 15 -17.07 12.31 3.90
C GLN A 15 -16.56 10.85 3.85
N ASN A 16 -17.46 9.94 3.47
CA ASN A 16 -17.32 8.47 3.39
C ASN A 16 -16.33 7.99 2.31
N TYR A 17 -15.31 8.77 1.96
CA TYR A 17 -14.31 8.36 0.98
C TYR A 17 -13.20 7.61 1.71
N GLU A 18 -13.30 6.27 1.72
CA GLU A 18 -12.12 5.44 1.88
C GLU A 18 -11.11 5.92 0.83
N ARG A 19 -10.03 6.58 1.25
CA ARG A 19 -9.02 7.07 0.30
C ARG A 19 -8.43 5.86 -0.44
N PRO A 20 -8.14 6.00 -1.74
CA PRO A 20 -7.59 4.89 -2.51
C PRO A 20 -6.15 4.62 -2.06
N LEU A 21 -5.99 3.63 -1.18
CA LEU A 21 -4.69 3.23 -0.63
C LEU A 21 -3.74 2.73 -1.73
N ILE A 22 -4.19 1.82 -2.59
CA ILE A 22 -3.32 1.19 -3.58
C ILE A 22 -2.73 2.21 -4.57
N PRO A 23 -3.49 3.16 -5.12
CA PRO A 23 -2.96 4.23 -5.95
C PRO A 23 -1.97 5.14 -5.20
N THR A 24 -2.20 5.37 -3.91
CA THR A 24 -1.28 6.12 -3.06
C THR A 24 0.05 5.38 -2.90
N ILE A 25 0.01 4.07 -2.63
CA ILE A 25 1.22 3.23 -2.56
C ILE A 25 1.94 3.23 -3.91
N ALA A 26 1.21 3.06 -5.03
CA ALA A 26 1.78 3.08 -6.37
C ALA A 26 2.53 4.39 -6.66
N TYR A 27 1.93 5.53 -6.35
CA TYR A 27 2.58 6.83 -6.48
C TYR A 27 3.84 6.97 -5.61
N GLN A 28 3.80 6.49 -4.37
CA GLN A 28 4.98 6.53 -3.49
C GLN A 28 6.09 5.60 -3.98
N LEU A 29 5.73 4.45 -4.58
CA LEU A 29 6.70 3.53 -5.19
C LEU A 29 7.46 4.18 -6.33
N THR A 30 6.82 4.95 -7.21
CA THR A 30 7.54 5.62 -8.32
C THR A 30 8.57 6.62 -7.83
N SER A 31 8.30 7.29 -6.70
CA SER A 31 9.24 8.24 -6.09
C SER A 31 10.38 7.52 -5.36
N ALA A 32 10.08 6.40 -4.71
CA ALA A 32 11.01 5.64 -3.88
C ALA A 32 11.90 4.67 -4.68
N ILE A 33 11.37 4.15 -5.78
CA ILE A 33 11.98 3.17 -6.67
C ILE A 33 11.79 3.68 -8.11
N PRO A 34 12.64 4.61 -8.58
CA PRO A 34 12.49 5.19 -9.91
C PRO A 34 12.33 4.18 -11.07
N PRO A 35 13.01 3.00 -11.06
CA PRO A 35 12.80 1.97 -12.09
C PRO A 35 11.37 1.44 -12.22
N VAL A 36 10.52 1.59 -11.19
CA VAL A 36 9.13 1.13 -11.21
C VAL A 36 8.20 2.08 -11.98
N LEU A 37 8.60 3.34 -12.18
CA LEU A 37 7.77 4.37 -12.80
C LEU A 37 7.26 3.98 -14.19
N SER A 38 8.14 3.56 -15.09
CA SER A 38 7.79 3.21 -16.48
C SER A 38 6.75 2.09 -16.54
N TYR A 39 6.83 1.13 -15.63
CA TYR A 39 5.91 -0.01 -15.56
C TYR A 39 4.53 0.40 -15.01
N ILE A 40 4.48 1.29 -14.03
CA ILE A 40 3.21 1.84 -13.52
C ILE A 40 2.54 2.72 -14.57
N ASP A 41 3.30 3.59 -15.25
CA ASP A 41 2.78 4.42 -16.33
C ASP A 41 2.22 3.57 -17.47
N GLN A 42 2.95 2.52 -17.87
CA GLN A 42 2.48 1.59 -18.89
C GLN A 42 1.19 0.88 -18.46
N ALA A 43 1.09 0.42 -17.21
CA ALA A 43 -0.12 -0.20 -16.69
C ALA A 43 -1.33 0.73 -16.74
N ILE A 44 -1.16 2.01 -16.37
CA ILE A 44 -2.23 3.02 -16.42
C ILE A 44 -2.61 3.35 -17.87
N LEU A 45 -1.64 3.45 -18.77
CA LEU A 45 -1.89 3.69 -20.19
C LEU A 45 -2.66 2.54 -20.85
N LEU A 46 -2.35 1.30 -20.49
CA LEU A 46 -3.05 0.11 -20.98
C LEU A 46 -4.47 -0.01 -20.43
N ASP A 47 -4.69 0.40 -19.19
CA ASP A 47 -5.99 0.36 -18.54
C ASP A 47 -6.25 1.61 -17.67
N PRO A 48 -6.81 2.69 -18.26
CA PRO A 48 -7.14 3.90 -17.52
C PRO A 48 -8.17 3.70 -16.40
N PHE A 49 -8.93 2.61 -16.42
CA PHE A 49 -9.94 2.28 -15.42
C PHE A 49 -9.39 1.45 -14.26
N ILE A 50 -8.07 1.20 -14.20
CA ILE A 50 -7.42 0.39 -13.16
C ILE A 50 -7.78 0.84 -11.74
N PHE A 51 -7.95 2.14 -11.51
CA PHE A 51 -8.30 2.72 -10.21
C PHE A 51 -9.70 2.36 -9.71
N SER A 52 -10.59 1.93 -10.62
CA SER A 52 -11.95 1.50 -10.32
C SER A 52 -12.07 -0.01 -10.19
N LYS A 53 -11.00 -0.77 -10.46
CA LYS A 53 -11.00 -2.23 -10.33
C LYS A 53 -10.93 -2.64 -8.87
N ASP A 54 -11.17 -3.92 -8.62
CA ASP A 54 -11.05 -4.49 -7.30
C ASP A 54 -9.62 -4.36 -6.76
N LEU A 55 -9.52 -4.38 -5.43
CA LEU A 55 -8.28 -4.09 -4.70
C LEU A 55 -7.16 -5.09 -5.03
N GLU A 56 -7.52 -6.35 -5.31
CA GLU A 56 -6.55 -7.38 -5.71
C GLU A 56 -5.98 -7.09 -7.11
N THR A 57 -6.82 -6.71 -8.07
CA THR A 57 -6.35 -6.31 -9.40
C THR A 57 -5.44 -5.08 -9.31
N GLN A 58 -5.81 -4.07 -8.52
CA GLN A 58 -4.96 -2.88 -8.32
C GLN A 58 -3.59 -3.26 -7.73
N VAL A 59 -3.55 -4.12 -6.70
CA VAL A 59 -2.30 -4.58 -6.09
C VAL A 59 -1.42 -5.32 -7.10
N SER A 60 -2.02 -6.24 -7.86
CA SER A 60 -1.29 -7.03 -8.85
C SER A 60 -0.64 -6.12 -9.91
N VAL A 61 -1.43 -5.21 -10.48
CA VAL A 61 -1.05 -4.40 -11.65
C VAL A 61 -0.20 -3.18 -11.27
N LEU A 62 -0.50 -2.52 -10.16
CA LEU A 62 0.15 -1.25 -9.79
C LEU A 62 1.30 -1.41 -8.77
N ILE A 63 1.45 -2.57 -8.15
CA ILE A 63 2.50 -2.82 -7.14
C ILE A 63 3.34 -4.03 -7.51
N ILE A 64 2.73 -5.22 -7.60
CA ILE A 64 3.48 -6.48 -7.71
C ILE A 64 4.19 -6.59 -9.07
N GLN A 65 3.45 -6.44 -10.17
CA GLN A 65 4.01 -6.57 -11.51
C GLN A 65 5.10 -5.53 -11.80
N PRO A 66 4.91 -4.23 -11.48
CA PRO A 66 5.95 -3.22 -11.69
C PRO A 66 7.26 -3.51 -10.93
N ILE A 67 7.18 -3.95 -9.67
CA ILE A 67 8.35 -4.32 -8.87
C ILE A 67 9.07 -5.52 -9.49
N ILE A 68 8.33 -6.57 -9.86
CA ILE A 68 8.92 -7.78 -10.47
C ILE A 68 9.60 -7.44 -11.80
N SER A 69 8.95 -6.65 -12.66
CA SER A 69 9.50 -6.27 -13.95
C SER A 69 10.79 -5.45 -13.80
N ALA A 70 10.78 -4.47 -12.91
CA ALA A 70 11.95 -3.64 -12.66
C ALA A 70 13.13 -4.43 -12.04
N LEU A 71 12.86 -5.41 -11.18
CA LEU A 71 13.90 -6.31 -10.64
C LEU A 71 14.50 -7.22 -11.70
N ARG A 72 13.66 -7.74 -12.62
CA ARG A 72 14.13 -8.59 -13.72
C ARG A 72 15.02 -7.84 -14.70
N GLU A 73 14.71 -6.56 -14.96
CA GLU A 73 15.51 -5.72 -15.84
C GLU A 73 16.86 -5.32 -15.21
N GLY A 74 16.87 -4.93 -13.93
CA GLY A 74 18.08 -4.48 -13.23
C GLY A 74 18.96 -5.60 -12.65
N GLY A 75 18.43 -6.82 -12.53
CA GLY A 75 19.05 -7.96 -11.83
C GLY A 75 18.79 -7.94 -10.31
N GLU A 76 18.88 -9.10 -9.65
CA GLU A 76 18.49 -9.25 -8.23
C GLU A 76 19.31 -8.36 -7.27
N ALA A 77 20.59 -8.11 -7.58
CA ALA A 77 21.45 -7.23 -6.79
C ALA A 77 20.99 -5.75 -6.81
N HIS A 78 20.25 -5.32 -7.83
CA HIS A 78 19.71 -3.96 -7.91
C HIS A 78 18.64 -3.71 -6.84
N GLY A 79 17.82 -4.73 -6.56
CA GLY A 79 16.74 -4.63 -5.58
C GLY A 79 17.20 -4.57 -4.13
N ALA A 80 18.44 -5.01 -3.83
CA ALA A 80 18.93 -5.08 -2.45
C ALA A 80 19.04 -3.71 -1.76
N SER A 81 19.21 -2.64 -2.54
CA SER A 81 19.26 -1.26 -2.04
C SER A 81 17.88 -0.61 -1.93
N TRP A 82 16.85 -1.23 -2.52
CA TRP A 82 15.53 -0.62 -2.59
C TRP A 82 14.82 -0.63 -1.24
N PRO A 83 14.01 0.41 -0.99
CA PRO A 83 13.15 0.46 0.17
C PRO A 83 12.12 -0.66 0.18
N ASN A 84 12.09 -1.44 1.27
CA ASN A 84 11.23 -2.62 1.37
C ASN A 84 10.26 -2.58 2.56
N ILE A 85 9.95 -1.40 3.09
CA ILE A 85 8.98 -1.24 4.19
C ILE A 85 7.84 -0.36 3.73
N ILE A 86 6.61 -0.86 3.86
CA ILE A 86 5.37 -0.10 3.69
C ILE A 86 4.79 0.13 5.09
N VAL A 87 4.56 1.40 5.46
CA VAL A 87 3.89 1.75 6.71
C VAL A 87 2.45 2.15 6.38
N VAL A 88 1.49 1.54 7.05
CA VAL A 88 0.06 1.84 6.95
C VAL A 88 -0.40 2.33 8.32
N ASP A 89 -0.62 3.63 8.46
CA ASP A 89 -1.17 4.24 9.67
C ASP A 89 -2.67 4.51 9.50
N GLY A 90 -3.43 4.39 10.59
CA GLY A 90 -4.86 4.69 10.62
C GLY A 90 -5.75 3.58 10.05
N LEU A 91 -5.40 2.29 10.20
CA LEU A 91 -6.28 1.20 9.76
C LEU A 91 -7.67 1.25 10.42
N ASP A 92 -7.77 1.83 11.63
CA ASP A 92 -9.01 2.07 12.37
C ASP A 92 -9.96 3.07 11.68
N GLU A 93 -9.50 3.85 10.69
CA GLU A 93 -10.36 4.75 9.94
C GLU A 93 -11.32 4.02 8.98
N TYR A 94 -11.05 2.75 8.67
CA TYR A 94 -11.97 1.88 7.92
C TYR A 94 -13.10 1.40 8.83
N ARG A 95 -14.32 1.87 8.57
CA ARG A 95 -15.50 1.53 9.38
C ARG A 95 -16.03 0.10 9.17
N ASP A 96 -15.74 -0.48 8.00
CA ASP A 96 -16.21 -1.82 7.63
C ASP A 96 -15.11 -2.86 7.82
N SER A 97 -15.40 -3.88 8.63
CA SER A 97 -14.48 -4.99 8.90
C SER A 97 -14.21 -5.82 7.65
N THR A 98 -15.14 -5.85 6.69
CA THR A 98 -14.93 -6.56 5.42
C THR A 98 -13.92 -5.82 4.54
N SER A 99 -14.03 -4.50 4.41
CA SER A 99 -13.04 -3.64 3.74
C SER A 99 -11.66 -3.76 4.39
N GLN A 100 -11.57 -3.71 5.73
CA GLN A 100 -10.31 -3.93 6.45
C GLN A 100 -9.69 -5.28 6.13
N LYS A 101 -10.48 -6.36 6.16
CA LYS A 101 -9.99 -7.71 5.86
C LYS A 101 -9.48 -7.82 4.42
N ARG A 102 -10.22 -7.27 3.45
CA ARG A 102 -9.79 -7.25 2.02
C ARG A 102 -8.47 -6.51 1.86
N LEU A 103 -8.34 -5.38 2.55
CA LEU A 103 -7.12 -4.61 2.55
C LEU A 103 -5.94 -5.40 3.13
N LEU A 104 -6.11 -6.02 4.29
CA LEU A 104 -5.06 -6.83 4.92
C LEU A 104 -4.62 -7.99 4.04
N LEU A 105 -5.56 -8.67 3.36
CA LEU A 105 -5.25 -9.74 2.42
C LEU A 105 -4.45 -9.24 1.21
N ALA A 106 -4.74 -8.04 0.73
CA ALA A 106 -3.99 -7.43 -0.36
C ALA A 106 -2.59 -7.01 0.05
N LEU A 107 -2.43 -6.41 1.22
CA LEU A 107 -1.13 -6.10 1.80
C LEU A 107 -0.32 -7.39 2.00
N GLN A 108 -0.94 -8.45 2.48
CA GLN A 108 -0.30 -9.76 2.57
C GLN A 108 0.23 -10.25 1.22
N LYS A 109 -0.52 -10.08 0.12
CA LYS A 109 -0.04 -10.44 -1.23
C LYS A 109 1.19 -9.63 -1.63
N VAL A 110 1.24 -8.34 -1.30
CA VAL A 110 2.42 -7.49 -1.54
C VAL A 110 3.64 -7.99 -0.74
N ALA A 111 3.44 -8.43 0.50
CA ALA A 111 4.53 -8.97 1.33
C ALA A 111 5.09 -10.33 0.83
N GLN A 112 4.37 -11.01 -0.07
CA GLN A 112 4.74 -12.33 -0.59
C GLN A 112 5.50 -12.29 -1.93
N ILE A 113 5.95 -11.12 -2.39
CA ILE A 113 6.73 -11.01 -3.63
C ILE A 113 8.04 -11.80 -3.47
N PRO A 114 8.27 -12.88 -4.26
CA PRO A 114 9.38 -13.81 -4.03
C PRO A 114 10.78 -13.19 -4.17
N LEU A 115 10.91 -12.19 -5.05
CA LEU A 115 12.17 -11.55 -5.40
C LEU A 115 12.48 -10.30 -4.56
N PHE A 116 11.55 -9.87 -3.72
CA PHE A 116 11.67 -8.62 -2.98
C PHE A 116 10.92 -8.67 -1.65
N PRO A 117 11.63 -8.85 -0.53
CA PRO A 117 11.00 -9.06 0.77
C PRO A 117 10.40 -7.74 1.30
N ILE A 118 9.16 -7.45 0.93
CA ILE A 118 8.42 -6.30 1.46
C ILE A 118 7.92 -6.63 2.86
N ARG A 119 8.21 -5.72 3.80
CA ARG A 119 7.68 -5.72 5.16
C ARG A 119 6.59 -4.68 5.28
N ILE A 120 5.56 -5.02 6.04
CA ILE A 120 4.41 -4.14 6.24
C ILE A 120 4.27 -3.86 7.72
N LEU A 121 4.34 -2.58 8.08
CA LEU A 121 4.08 -2.08 9.42
C LEU A 121 2.70 -1.46 9.43
N ILE A 122 1.83 -1.93 10.31
CA ILE A 122 0.46 -1.40 10.44
C ILE A 122 0.31 -0.78 11.83
N SER A 123 -0.18 0.45 11.89
CA SER A 123 -0.61 1.12 13.12
C SER A 123 -2.08 1.49 13.06
N SER A 124 -2.73 1.38 14.21
CA SER A 124 -4.11 1.82 14.45
C SER A 124 -4.20 2.51 15.80
N ARG A 125 -5.13 3.45 15.95
CA ARG A 125 -5.38 4.08 17.26
C ARG A 125 -6.06 3.06 18.20
N PRO A 126 -5.81 3.15 19.52
CA PRO A 126 -6.61 2.39 20.48
C PRO A 126 -8.07 2.80 20.35
N GLU A 127 -8.97 1.82 20.23
CA GLU A 127 -10.41 2.03 20.25
C GLU A 127 -10.79 2.68 21.59
N TYR A 128 -10.98 4.00 21.62
CA TYR A 128 -11.31 4.74 22.85
C TYR A 128 -12.62 4.26 23.51
N HIS A 129 -13.44 3.47 22.79
CA HIS A 129 -14.65 2.83 23.30
C HIS A 129 -14.38 1.64 24.24
N LEU A 130 -13.15 1.10 24.24
CA LEU A 130 -12.73 0.01 25.13
C LEU A 130 -12.12 0.52 26.44
N ILE A 131 -11.98 1.83 26.62
CA ILE A 131 -11.50 2.41 27.88
C ILE A 131 -12.71 2.49 28.82
N PRO A 132 -12.77 1.67 29.90
CA PRO A 132 -13.85 1.80 30.87
C PRO A 132 -13.78 3.19 31.51
N PRO A 133 -14.93 3.83 31.80
CA PRO A 133 -14.92 5.13 32.46
C PRO A 133 -14.17 5.02 33.79
N VAL A 134 -13.10 5.80 33.93
CA VAL A 134 -12.39 5.95 35.20
C VAL A 134 -13.33 6.66 36.17
N ARG A 135 -13.93 5.89 37.09
CA ARG A 135 -14.72 6.46 38.18
C ARG A 135 -13.78 7.26 39.08
N ARG A 136 -14.04 8.58 39.18
CA ARG A 136 -13.46 9.44 40.22
C ARG A 136 -14.27 9.32 41.51
#